data_AF-A0A8H4UBL5-F1
#
_entry.id   AF-A0A8H4UBL5-F1
#
_cell.length_a   1.000
_cell.length_b   1.000
_cell.length_c   1.000
_cell.angle_alpha   90.00
_cell.angle_beta   90.00
_cell.angle_gamma   90.00
#
_symmetry.space_group_name_H-M   'P 1'
#
loop_
_entity.id
_entity.type
_entity.pdbx_description
1 polymer ?
#
loop_
_entity_poly.entity_id
_entity_poly.type
_entity_poly.pdbx_seq_one_letter_code
_entity_poly.pdbx_strand_id
1 'polypeptide(L)'
;GYFLARIQQFLLKIGVDYSKLRFRQHMANEMAHYAADCWDAELHTSYGWIECVGCADRSAYDLTVHRNKTGAPLFVREALTEPKVFEEWQVDIAKSKFGPRFKKDAKKVEAAINSLSEDLREKLSLDLAQNGKIEIDVEDIESGKAELDKDLVTIEKRTVTQHIREYTPNVVEPSFGIGRILYSLLEHSYWHRAGDEARGVLSFPPIVSPTKVLLVPLSTHDSFVPFVKRLGLKFRRAGISSKVDDSSSSIG
;
A
#
# COMPACT_ATOMS: atom_id res chain seq x y z
N GLY A 1 1.75 12.60 -4.13
CA GLY A 1 0.87 13.80 -4.20
C GLY A 1 -0.58 13.52 -3.82
N TYR A 2 -1.33 12.81 -4.66
CA TYR A 2 -2.79 12.60 -4.49
C TYR A 2 -3.21 12.14 -3.08
N PHE A 3 -2.57 11.11 -2.53
CA PHE A 3 -2.90 10.60 -1.19
C PHE A 3 -2.69 11.64 -0.09
N LEU A 4 -1.61 12.42 -0.13
CA LEU A 4 -1.36 13.50 0.84
C LEU A 4 -2.49 14.53 0.83
N ALA A 5 -2.95 14.93 -0.36
CA ALA A 5 -4.07 15.85 -0.48
C ALA A 5 -5.38 15.25 0.07
N ARG A 6 -5.63 13.95 -0.15
CA ARG A 6 -6.80 13.26 0.40
C ARG A 6 -6.73 13.12 1.92
N ILE A 7 -5.55 12.85 2.47
CA ILE A 7 -5.29 12.83 3.91
C ILE A 7 -5.58 14.21 4.52
N GLN A 8 -5.04 15.27 3.92
CA GLN A 8 -5.30 16.64 4.37
C GLN A 8 -6.80 16.97 4.34
N GLN A 9 -7.48 16.69 3.23
CA GLN A 9 -8.93 16.90 3.10
C GLN A 9 -9.71 16.14 4.17
N PHE A 10 -9.33 14.90 4.47
CA PHE A 10 -9.93 14.12 5.53
C PHE A 10 -9.73 14.77 6.91
N LEU A 11 -8.50 15.12 7.27
CA LEU A 11 -8.16 15.73 8.57
C LEU A 11 -8.89 17.07 8.78
N LEU A 12 -8.93 17.93 7.76
CA LEU A 12 -9.66 19.19 7.84
C LEU A 12 -11.17 18.97 7.96
N LYS A 13 -11.72 17.98 7.25
CA LYS A 13 -13.16 17.67 7.31
C LYS A 13 -13.61 17.20 8.69
N ILE A 14 -12.75 16.52 9.44
CA ILE A 14 -13.06 16.05 10.79
C ILE A 14 -12.75 17.10 11.88
N GLY A 15 -12.19 18.25 11.51
CA GLY A 15 -12.03 19.40 12.42
C GLY A 15 -10.61 19.68 12.89
N VAL A 16 -9.59 19.10 12.25
CA VAL A 16 -8.20 19.46 12.54
C VAL A 16 -7.97 20.92 12.18
N ASP A 17 -7.28 21.65 13.06
CA ASP A 17 -6.82 23.01 12.80
C ASP A 17 -5.70 23.01 11.75
N TYR A 18 -5.92 23.70 10.63
CA TYR A 18 -4.96 23.78 9.53
C TYR A 18 -3.60 24.36 9.99
N SER A 19 -3.59 25.30 10.95
CA SER A 19 -2.37 25.89 11.48
C SER A 19 -1.53 24.91 12.30
N LYS A 20 -2.13 23.79 12.71
CA LYS A 20 -1.52 22.72 13.52
C LYS A 20 -1.33 21.43 12.71
N LEU A 21 -1.39 21.50 11.39
CA LEU A 21 -1.19 20.37 10.49
C LEU A 21 0.03 20.64 9.59
N ARG A 22 0.94 19.67 9.50
CA ARG A 22 2.01 19.68 8.49
C ARG A 22 2.22 18.30 7.89
N PHE A 23 2.87 18.27 6.74
CA PHE A 23 3.43 17.04 6.18
C PHE A 23 4.95 17.08 6.31
N ARG A 24 5.53 16.03 6.89
CA ARG A 24 6.97 15.88 7.06
C ARG A 24 7.44 14.69 6.24
N GLN A 25 8.39 14.93 5.33
CA GLN A 25 9.07 13.84 4.63
C GLN A 25 10.08 13.17 5.56
N HIS A 26 10.19 11.85 5.48
CA HIS A 26 11.23 11.09 6.16
C HIS A 26 12.60 11.39 5.54
N MET A 27 13.62 11.48 6.39
CA MET A 27 15.01 11.53 5.93
C MET A 27 15.49 10.12 5.53
N ALA A 28 16.55 10.04 4.73
CA ALA A 28 17.09 8.75 4.27
C ALA A 28 17.48 7.78 5.40
N ASN A 29 17.90 8.30 6.56
CA ASN A 29 18.26 7.52 7.75
C ASN A 29 17.06 7.12 8.64
N GLU A 30 15.87 7.67 8.36
CA GLU A 30 14.61 7.35 9.06
C GLU A 30 13.72 6.42 8.23
N MET A 31 14.01 6.30 6.93
CA MET A 31 13.25 5.50 5.98
C MET A 31 13.20 4.04 6.44
N ALA A 32 11.99 3.50 6.50
CA ALA A 32 11.83 2.07 6.76
C ALA A 32 12.48 1.26 5.63
N HIS A 33 13.08 0.12 5.96
CA HIS A 33 13.79 -0.76 5.01
C HIS A 33 12.93 -1.23 3.81
N TYR A 34 11.61 -1.13 3.92
CA TYR A 34 10.64 -1.50 2.90
C TYR A 34 10.11 -0.32 2.09
N ALA A 35 10.46 0.93 2.44
CA ALA A 35 9.91 2.14 1.84
C ALA A 35 10.91 2.82 0.88
N ALA A 36 10.41 3.27 -0.26
CA ALA A 36 11.14 4.08 -1.23
C ALA A 36 11.02 5.58 -0.92
N ASP A 37 9.86 6.03 -0.42
CA ASP A 37 9.62 7.37 0.10
C ASP A 37 8.53 7.31 1.17
N CYS A 38 8.53 8.26 2.12
CA CYS A 38 7.54 8.31 3.18
C CYS A 38 7.26 9.75 3.63
N TRP A 39 5.97 10.06 3.77
CA TRP A 39 5.49 11.36 4.25
C TRP A 39 4.49 11.17 5.38
N ASP A 40 4.74 11.82 6.50
CA ASP A 40 3.84 11.79 7.66
C ASP A 40 2.98 13.05 7.71
N ALA A 41 1.67 12.88 7.88
CA ALA A 41 0.82 13.95 8.37
C ALA A 41 0.99 14.04 9.90
N GLU A 42 1.55 15.14 10.35
CA GLU A 42 1.78 15.42 11.76
C GLU A 42 0.83 16.48 12.27
N LEU A 43 0.32 16.27 13.48
CA LEU A 43 -0.54 17.22 14.19
C LEU A 43 0.21 17.80 15.38
N HIS A 44 0.14 19.12 15.55
CA HIS A 44 0.73 19.80 16.69
C HIS A 44 -0.19 19.70 17.90
N THR A 45 0.32 19.16 18.99
CA THR A 45 -0.39 18.94 20.26
C THR A 45 0.41 19.52 21.42
N SER A 46 -0.10 19.40 22.65
CA SER A 46 0.65 19.72 23.87
C SER A 46 1.94 18.89 24.03
N TYR A 47 2.04 17.73 23.35
CA TYR A 47 3.25 16.90 23.28
C TYR A 47 4.17 17.28 22.11
N GLY A 48 3.88 18.37 21.39
CA GLY A 48 4.57 18.77 20.18
C GLY A 48 3.97 18.14 18.92
N TRP A 49 4.78 18.04 17.86
CA TRP A 49 4.39 17.42 16.59
C TRP A 49 4.38 15.90 16.73
N ILE A 50 3.21 15.29 16.53
CA ILE A 50 3.06 13.84 16.56
C ILE A 50 2.58 13.32 15.21
N GLU A 51 3.15 12.20 14.77
CA GLU A 51 2.74 11.49 13.56
C GLU A 51 1.34 10.89 13.76
N CYS A 52 0.40 11.24 12.88
CA CYS A 52 -0.98 10.78 12.93
C CYS A 52 -1.39 9.95 11.71
N VAL A 53 -0.79 10.23 10.54
CA VAL A 53 -0.97 9.42 9.33
C VAL A 53 0.36 9.27 8.61
N GLY A 54 0.93 8.07 8.59
CA GLY A 54 2.08 7.75 7.73
C GLY A 54 1.61 7.43 6.31
N CYS A 55 2.29 7.96 5.30
CA CYS A 55 2.02 7.66 3.89
C CYS A 55 3.30 7.15 3.22
N ALA A 56 3.45 5.84 3.16
CA ALA A 56 4.65 5.18 2.64
C ALA A 56 4.45 4.67 1.20
N ASP A 57 5.44 4.88 0.34
CA ASP A 57 5.60 4.13 -0.91
C ASP A 57 6.45 2.90 -0.60
N ARG A 58 5.83 1.72 -0.55
CA ARG A 58 6.48 0.43 -0.26
C ARG A 58 6.96 -0.28 -1.52
N SER A 59 6.79 0.36 -2.68
CA SER A 59 7.05 -0.22 -3.99
C SER A 59 6.48 -1.65 -4.07
N ALA A 60 7.19 -2.59 -4.69
CA ALA A 60 6.79 -3.98 -4.78
C ALA A 60 7.36 -4.86 -3.64
N TYR A 61 7.85 -4.28 -2.54
CA TYR A 61 8.63 -5.00 -1.52
C TYR A 61 7.85 -6.18 -0.92
N ASP A 62 6.66 -5.92 -0.38
CA ASP A 62 5.89 -6.93 0.37
C ASP A 62 5.47 -8.11 -0.49
N LEU A 63 4.94 -7.81 -1.68
CA LEU A 63 4.52 -8.85 -2.62
C LEU A 63 5.71 -9.68 -3.10
N THR A 64 6.87 -9.06 -3.30
CA THR A 64 8.10 -9.76 -3.69
C THR A 64 8.57 -10.69 -2.57
N VAL A 65 8.63 -10.20 -1.33
CA VAL A 65 9.05 -11.00 -0.17
C VAL A 65 8.10 -12.18 0.05
N HIS A 66 6.78 -11.94 0.04
CA HIS A 66 5.79 -13.00 0.20
C HIS A 66 5.81 -14.02 -0.93
N ARG A 67 5.96 -13.58 -2.19
CA ARG A 67 6.09 -14.46 -3.35
C ARG A 67 7.31 -15.37 -3.20
N ASN A 68 8.47 -14.79 -2.89
CA ASN A 68 9.72 -15.55 -2.78
C ASN A 68 9.66 -16.56 -1.63
N LYS A 69 8.96 -16.25 -0.53
CA LYS A 69 8.84 -17.16 0.61
C LYS A 69 7.82 -18.27 0.42
N THR A 70 6.71 -17.99 -0.25
CA THR A 70 5.57 -18.92 -0.37
C THR A 70 5.55 -19.69 -1.69
N GLY A 71 6.23 -19.19 -2.73
CA GLY A 71 6.11 -19.70 -4.10
C GLY A 71 4.76 -19.36 -4.75
N ALA A 72 3.85 -18.68 -4.04
CA ALA A 72 2.55 -18.31 -4.57
C ALA A 72 2.68 -17.14 -5.57
N PRO A 73 1.96 -17.16 -6.70
CA PRO A 73 2.02 -16.09 -7.67
C PRO A 73 1.36 -14.81 -7.11
N LEU A 74 2.17 -13.77 -6.90
CA LEU A 74 1.74 -12.42 -6.48
C LEU A 74 2.18 -11.38 -7.52
N PHE A 75 1.52 -11.40 -8.68
CA PHE A 75 1.76 -10.47 -9.78
C PHE A 75 0.46 -10.23 -10.55
N VAL A 76 0.42 -9.14 -11.31
CA VAL A 76 -0.68 -8.77 -12.19
C VAL A 76 -0.32 -9.14 -13.62
N ARG A 77 -1.30 -9.67 -14.35
CA ARG A 77 -1.27 -9.85 -15.81
C ARG A 77 -2.15 -8.79 -16.44
N GLU A 78 -1.54 -7.87 -17.17
CA GLU A 78 -2.22 -6.78 -17.86
C GLU A 78 -2.14 -7.01 -19.38
N ALA A 79 -3.29 -7.00 -20.05
CA ALA A 79 -3.32 -7.03 -21.50
C ALA A 79 -2.81 -5.69 -22.06
N LEU A 80 -1.84 -5.75 -22.95
CA LEU A 80 -1.33 -4.57 -23.64
C LEU A 80 -2.37 -4.06 -24.64
N THR A 81 -2.58 -2.75 -24.67
CA THR A 81 -3.48 -2.11 -25.66
C THR A 81 -3.01 -2.40 -27.09
N GLU A 82 -1.70 -2.38 -27.30
CA GLU A 82 -1.05 -2.75 -28.56
C GLU A 82 0.01 -3.84 -28.27
N PRO A 83 0.00 -4.96 -29.01
CA PRO A 83 1.00 -6.01 -28.83
C PRO A 83 2.40 -5.49 -29.12
N LYS A 84 3.36 -5.81 -28.25
CA LYS A 84 4.77 -5.50 -28.50
C LYS A 84 5.39 -6.60 -29.35
N VAL A 85 5.93 -6.23 -30.50
CA VAL A 85 6.66 -7.13 -31.40
C VAL A 85 8.15 -6.79 -31.30
N PHE A 86 8.96 -7.77 -30.94
CA PHE A 86 10.41 -7.62 -30.89
C PHE A 86 11.09 -8.95 -31.23
N GLU A 87 12.36 -8.88 -31.60
CA GLU A 87 13.19 -10.06 -31.83
C GLU A 87 13.99 -10.36 -30.57
N GLU A 88 13.98 -11.62 -30.12
CA GLU A 88 14.81 -12.10 -29.01
C GLU A 88 15.49 -13.42 -29.42
N TRP A 89 16.65 -13.68 -28.83
CA TRP A 89 17.33 -14.97 -28.96
C TRP A 89 16.71 -15.98 -28.00
N GLN A 90 15.95 -16.92 -28.56
CA GLN A 90 15.34 -18.01 -27.78
C GLN A 90 16.26 -19.22 -27.75
N VAL A 91 16.27 -19.89 -26.60
CA VAL A 91 17.03 -21.11 -26.37
C VAL A 91 16.08 -22.28 -26.19
N ASP A 92 16.11 -23.23 -27.11
CA ASP A 92 15.38 -24.48 -27.03
C ASP A 92 16.30 -25.59 -26.54
N ILE A 93 15.92 -26.25 -25.43
CA ILE A 93 16.67 -27.35 -24.84
C ILE A 93 16.01 -28.68 -25.20
N ALA A 94 16.76 -29.59 -25.82
CA ALA A 94 16.30 -30.93 -26.16
C ALA A 94 16.23 -31.83 -24.90
N LYS A 95 15.16 -31.69 -24.11
CA LYS A 95 14.99 -32.34 -22.79
C LYS A 95 15.26 -33.85 -22.78
N SER A 96 14.94 -34.55 -23.87
CA SER A 96 15.16 -36.00 -24.02
C SER A 96 16.65 -36.41 -24.03
N LYS A 97 17.54 -35.56 -24.56
CA LYS A 97 19.00 -35.78 -24.59
C LYS A 97 19.70 -35.05 -23.44
N PHE A 98 19.18 -33.88 -23.07
CA PHE A 98 19.74 -33.02 -22.02
C PHE A 98 19.67 -33.64 -20.62
N GLY A 99 18.52 -34.21 -20.25
CA GLY A 99 18.35 -34.88 -18.95
C GLY A 99 19.34 -36.03 -18.73
N PRO A 100 19.45 -37.00 -19.66
CA PRO A 100 20.42 -38.09 -19.56
C PRO A 100 21.89 -37.64 -19.51
N ARG A 101 22.23 -36.53 -20.20
CA ARG A 101 23.59 -35.98 -20.26
C ARG A 101 24.05 -35.41 -18.92
N PHE A 102 23.22 -34.59 -18.27
CA PHE A 102 23.59 -33.85 -17.06
C PHE A 102 23.05 -34.45 -15.75
N LYS A 103 22.12 -35.40 -15.81
CA LYS A 103 21.59 -36.16 -14.65
C LYS A 103 21.21 -35.24 -13.47
N LYS A 104 21.95 -35.32 -12.35
CA LYS A 104 21.74 -34.54 -11.11
C LYS A 104 21.90 -33.03 -11.34
N ASP A 105 22.70 -32.65 -12.33
CA ASP A 105 23.04 -31.25 -12.62
C ASP A 105 22.14 -30.63 -13.69
N ALA A 106 21.25 -31.41 -14.32
CA ALA A 106 20.39 -30.94 -15.42
C ALA A 106 19.58 -29.69 -15.04
N LYS A 107 18.98 -29.65 -13.83
CA LYS A 107 18.22 -28.47 -13.37
C LYS A 107 19.09 -27.23 -13.19
N LYS A 108 20.34 -27.39 -12.76
CA LYS A 108 21.28 -26.27 -12.55
C LYS A 108 21.71 -25.69 -13.89
N VAL A 109 22.07 -26.56 -14.83
CA VAL A 109 22.45 -26.16 -16.19
C VAL A 109 21.27 -25.53 -16.93
N GLU A 110 20.05 -26.08 -16.80
CA GLU A 110 18.82 -25.47 -17.35
C GLU A 110 18.57 -24.08 -16.77
N ALA A 111 18.76 -23.89 -15.46
CA ALA A 111 18.64 -22.57 -14.82
C ALA A 111 19.69 -21.57 -15.36
N ALA A 112 20.95 -22.00 -15.50
CA ALA A 112 22.03 -21.16 -16.03
C ALA A 112 21.81 -20.74 -17.48
N ILE A 113 21.35 -21.65 -18.35
CA ILE A 113 20.97 -21.35 -19.74
C ILE A 113 19.85 -20.29 -19.76
N ASN A 114 18.82 -20.48 -18.95
CA ASN A 114 17.67 -19.58 -18.92
C ASN A 114 18.02 -18.19 -18.38
N SER A 115 19.06 -18.06 -17.55
CA SER A 115 19.53 -16.78 -17.01
C SER A 115 20.53 -16.03 -17.91
N LEU A 116 20.91 -16.57 -19.08
CA LEU A 116 21.80 -15.88 -20.03
C LEU A 116 21.17 -14.59 -20.56
N SER A 117 21.97 -13.53 -20.68
CA SER A 117 21.56 -12.27 -21.32
C SER A 117 21.45 -12.41 -22.85
N GLU A 118 20.69 -11.52 -23.49
CA GLU A 118 20.56 -11.48 -24.96
C GLU A 118 21.91 -11.39 -25.67
N ASP A 119 22.81 -10.51 -25.21
CA ASP A 119 24.16 -10.36 -25.79
C ASP A 119 24.98 -11.66 -25.71
N LEU A 120 24.82 -12.42 -24.62
CA LEU A 120 25.48 -13.71 -24.46
C LEU A 120 24.85 -14.77 -25.35
N ARG A 121 23.51 -14.79 -25.47
CA ARG A 121 22.81 -15.72 -26.36
C ARG A 121 23.16 -15.50 -27.82
N GLU A 122 23.29 -14.25 -28.25
CA GLU A 122 23.75 -13.91 -29.61
C GLU A 122 25.16 -14.48 -29.86
N LYS A 123 26.11 -14.20 -28.97
CA LYS A 123 27.49 -14.73 -29.10
C LYS A 123 27.52 -16.25 -29.13
N LEU A 124 26.83 -16.90 -28.19
CA LEU A 124 26.77 -18.35 -28.10
C LEU A 124 26.08 -18.96 -29.34
N SER A 125 25.10 -18.28 -29.94
CA SER A 125 24.50 -18.73 -31.20
C SER A 125 25.51 -18.76 -32.34
N LEU A 126 26.36 -17.74 -32.44
CA LEU A 126 27.42 -17.66 -33.47
C LEU A 126 28.50 -18.71 -33.22
N ASP A 127 28.93 -18.87 -31.96
CA ASP A 127 29.94 -19.86 -31.57
C ASP A 127 29.44 -21.29 -31.80
N LEU A 128 28.16 -21.56 -31.48
CA LEU A 128 27.54 -22.85 -31.73
C LEU A 128 27.49 -23.15 -33.23
N ALA A 129 27.18 -22.15 -34.07
CA ALA A 129 27.16 -22.30 -35.52
C ALA A 129 28.55 -22.66 -36.08
N GLN A 130 29.60 -21.96 -35.63
CA GLN A 130 30.98 -22.13 -36.10
C GLN A 130 31.66 -23.40 -35.55
N ASN A 131 31.58 -23.63 -34.24
CA ASN A 131 32.38 -24.64 -33.54
C ASN A 131 31.59 -25.92 -33.25
N GLY A 132 30.27 -25.91 -33.42
CA GLY A 132 29.39 -27.05 -33.13
C GLY A 132 29.12 -27.31 -31.65
N LYS A 133 29.82 -26.60 -30.76
CA LYS A 133 29.74 -26.71 -29.30
C LYS A 133 29.97 -25.36 -28.64
N ILE A 134 29.39 -25.17 -27.46
CA ILE A 134 29.54 -24.00 -26.59
C ILE A 134 29.78 -24.42 -25.15
N GLU A 135 30.46 -23.57 -24.39
CA GLU A 135 30.63 -23.72 -22.94
C GLU A 135 29.88 -22.61 -22.22
N ILE A 136 29.21 -22.96 -21.13
CA ILE A 136 28.58 -22.02 -20.20
C ILE A 136 29.07 -22.29 -18.80
N ASP A 137 29.38 -21.22 -18.07
CA ASP A 137 29.72 -21.29 -16.66
C ASP A 137 28.46 -21.59 -15.86
N VAL A 138 28.53 -22.60 -15.00
CA VAL A 138 27.43 -23.01 -14.14
C VAL A 138 27.96 -23.13 -12.72
N GLU A 139 27.40 -22.33 -11.82
CA GLU A 139 27.73 -22.42 -10.40
C GLU A 139 27.29 -23.80 -9.85
N ASP A 140 28.09 -24.36 -8.94
CA ASP A 140 27.81 -25.62 -8.23
C ASP A 140 27.77 -26.92 -9.08
N ILE A 141 28.49 -26.99 -10.20
CA ILE A 141 28.80 -28.27 -10.88
C ILE A 141 30.30 -28.62 -10.72
N GLU A 142 30.63 -29.91 -10.65
CA GLU A 142 32.00 -30.40 -10.43
C GLU A 142 33.04 -29.83 -11.43
N SER A 143 32.62 -29.57 -12.67
CA SER A 143 33.47 -29.01 -13.73
C SER A 143 33.49 -27.47 -13.80
N GLY A 144 32.63 -26.78 -13.07
CA GLY A 144 32.37 -25.32 -13.19
C GLY A 144 31.78 -24.86 -14.54
N LYS A 145 31.81 -25.73 -15.56
CA LYS A 145 31.37 -25.46 -16.93
C LYS A 145 30.55 -26.59 -17.51
N ALA A 146 29.51 -26.25 -18.29
CA ALA A 146 28.70 -27.19 -19.04
C ALA A 146 28.94 -27.03 -20.54
N GLU A 147 29.37 -28.11 -21.18
CA GLU A 147 29.55 -28.19 -22.63
C GLU A 147 28.22 -28.60 -23.30
N LEU A 148 27.74 -27.77 -24.21
CA LEU A 148 26.50 -27.98 -24.97
C LEU A 148 26.82 -28.07 -26.46
N ASP A 149 26.25 -29.05 -27.15
CA ASP A 149 26.33 -29.18 -28.60
C ASP A 149 24.98 -28.87 -29.25
N LYS A 150 24.97 -28.86 -30.59
CA LYS A 150 23.76 -28.64 -31.41
C LYS A 150 22.65 -29.67 -31.15
N ASP A 151 22.99 -30.85 -30.62
CA ASP A 151 22.02 -31.89 -30.29
C ASP A 151 21.29 -31.61 -28.96
N LEU A 152 21.91 -30.82 -28.08
CA LEU A 152 21.40 -30.50 -26.75
C LEU A 152 20.63 -29.18 -26.72
N VAL A 153 21.12 -28.16 -27.44
CA VAL A 153 20.58 -26.80 -27.39
C VAL A 153 20.54 -26.18 -28.78
N THR A 154 19.46 -25.47 -29.08
CA THR A 154 19.30 -24.63 -30.27
C THR A 154 19.09 -23.18 -29.82
N ILE A 155 19.86 -22.25 -30.37
CA ILE A 155 19.73 -20.81 -30.09
C ILE A 155 19.38 -20.12 -31.40
N GLU A 156 18.21 -19.48 -31.45
CA GLU A 156 17.70 -18.86 -32.67
C GLU A 156 17.03 -17.52 -32.37
N LYS A 157 17.20 -16.57 -33.28
CA LYS A 157 16.51 -15.29 -33.21
C LYS A 157 15.07 -15.46 -33.68
N ARG A 158 14.10 -15.13 -32.83
CA ARG A 158 12.67 -15.27 -33.13
C ARG A 158 11.92 -13.98 -32.88
N THR A 159 10.95 -13.71 -33.74
CA THR A 159 10.00 -12.62 -33.54
C THR A 159 8.95 -13.05 -32.52
N VAL A 160 8.91 -12.37 -31.39
CA VAL A 160 7.94 -12.63 -30.31
C VAL A 160 6.91 -11.50 -30.29
N THR A 161 5.64 -11.90 -30.24
CA THR A 161 4.52 -10.97 -30.05
C THR A 161 4.00 -11.10 -28.63
N GLN A 162 4.26 -10.09 -27.81
CA GLN A 162 3.81 -10.02 -26.43
C GLN A 162 2.47 -9.30 -26.35
N HIS A 163 1.42 -10.01 -25.94
CA HIS A 163 0.08 -9.47 -25.71
C HIS A 163 -0.18 -9.10 -24.25
N ILE A 164 0.57 -9.68 -23.32
CA ILE A 164 0.37 -9.53 -21.87
C ILE A 164 1.67 -9.10 -21.23
N ARG A 165 1.61 -8.11 -20.35
CA ARG A 165 2.69 -7.75 -19.44
C ARG A 165 2.40 -8.32 -18.05
N GLU A 166 3.43 -8.92 -17.46
CA GLU A 166 3.42 -9.30 -16.05
C GLU A 166 4.24 -8.30 -15.23
N TYR A 167 3.71 -7.88 -14.08
CA TYR A 167 4.45 -7.05 -13.13
C TYR A 167 3.96 -7.22 -11.69
N THR A 168 4.85 -6.98 -10.73
CA THR A 168 4.47 -6.87 -9.32
C THR A 168 4.05 -5.41 -9.05
N PRO A 169 2.82 -5.16 -8.57
CA PRO A 169 2.35 -3.79 -8.39
C PRO A 169 3.06 -3.11 -7.21
N ASN A 170 3.30 -1.81 -7.37
CA ASN A 170 3.76 -0.97 -6.27
C ASN A 170 2.61 -0.68 -5.30
N VAL A 171 2.93 -0.55 -4.02
CA VAL A 171 1.96 -0.29 -2.94
C VAL A 171 2.25 1.07 -2.32
N VAL A 172 1.25 1.95 -2.35
CA VAL A 172 1.23 3.18 -1.54
C VAL A 172 0.30 2.95 -0.36
N GLU A 173 0.81 3.11 0.86
CA GLU A 173 0.10 2.82 2.11
C GLU A 173 -0.10 4.08 2.95
N PRO A 174 -1.33 4.62 2.97
CA PRO A 174 -1.78 5.54 4.00
C PRO A 174 -2.22 4.77 5.27
N SER A 175 -1.47 4.91 6.36
CA SER A 175 -1.75 4.28 7.65
C SER A 175 -2.22 5.30 8.67
N PHE A 176 -3.45 5.15 9.19
CA PHE A 176 -4.11 6.15 10.03
C PHE A 176 -4.10 5.74 11.51
N GLY A 177 -3.39 6.50 12.33
CA GLY A 177 -3.40 6.37 13.79
C GLY A 177 -4.65 6.98 14.42
N ILE A 178 -5.80 6.30 14.32
CA ILE A 178 -7.12 6.83 14.77
C ILE A 178 -7.10 7.37 16.21
N GLY A 179 -6.39 6.71 17.13
CA GLY A 179 -6.25 7.18 18.52
C GLY A 179 -5.53 8.52 18.62
N ARG A 180 -4.43 8.70 17.88
CA ARG A 180 -3.66 9.96 17.84
C ARG A 180 -4.44 11.08 17.15
N ILE A 181 -5.18 10.74 16.09
CA ILE A 181 -6.08 11.68 15.40
C ILE A 181 -7.17 12.16 16.36
N LEU A 182 -7.85 11.24 17.05
CA LEU A 182 -8.89 11.59 18.02
C LEU A 182 -8.34 12.44 19.16
N TYR A 183 -7.18 12.08 19.70
CA TYR A 183 -6.49 12.86 20.73
C TYR A 183 -6.21 14.29 20.27
N SER A 184 -5.64 14.44 19.07
CA SER A 184 -5.33 15.74 18.50
C SER A 184 -6.58 16.57 18.27
N LEU A 185 -7.68 15.94 17.81
CA LEU A 185 -8.97 16.60 17.65
C LEU A 185 -9.54 17.10 18.97
N LEU A 186 -9.40 16.34 20.06
CA LEU A 186 -9.83 16.76 21.39
C LEU A 186 -9.09 18.04 21.81
N GLU A 187 -7.77 18.06 21.67
CA GLU A 187 -6.97 19.25 21.99
C GLU A 187 -7.30 20.45 21.08
N HIS A 188 -7.45 20.22 19.78
CA HIS A 188 -7.71 21.30 18.82
C HIS A 188 -9.10 21.90 18.99
N SER A 189 -10.05 21.12 19.49
CA SER A 189 -11.45 21.52 19.65
C SER A 189 -11.79 22.02 21.05
N TYR A 190 -10.91 21.82 22.04
CA TYR A 190 -11.16 22.16 23.43
C TYR A 190 -10.99 23.66 23.71
N TRP A 191 -11.96 24.24 24.41
CA TRP A 191 -11.88 25.56 25.02
C TRP A 191 -12.83 25.64 26.22
N HIS A 192 -12.70 26.67 27.06
CA HIS A 192 -13.64 26.93 28.15
C HIS A 192 -14.31 28.28 27.97
N ARG A 193 -15.54 28.43 28.48
CA ARG A 193 -16.27 29.70 28.37
C ARG A 193 -15.51 30.82 29.11
N ALA A 194 -15.57 32.03 28.54
CA ALA A 194 -14.97 33.21 29.16
C ALA A 194 -15.63 33.46 30.53
N GLY A 195 -14.81 33.57 31.57
CA GLY A 195 -15.29 33.77 32.95
C GLY A 195 -15.81 32.52 33.66
N ASP A 196 -15.72 31.34 33.04
CA ASP A 196 -16.17 30.07 33.63
C ASP A 196 -15.30 28.89 33.14
N GLU A 197 -14.18 28.68 33.83
CA GLU A 197 -13.21 27.59 33.53
C GLU A 197 -13.81 26.19 33.72
N ALA A 198 -14.86 26.06 34.54
CA ALA A 198 -15.54 24.79 34.75
C ALA A 198 -16.37 24.37 33.52
N ARG A 199 -16.75 25.31 32.65
CA ARG A 199 -17.51 25.05 31.43
C ARG A 199 -16.61 24.82 30.22
N GLY A 200 -16.00 23.64 30.18
CA GLY A 200 -15.28 23.12 29.01
C GLY A 200 -16.21 22.79 27.84
N VAL A 201 -15.73 23.00 26.61
CA VAL A 201 -16.45 22.77 25.36
C VAL A 201 -15.52 22.07 24.37
N LEU A 202 -16.04 21.05 23.69
CA LEU A 202 -15.41 20.43 22.54
C LEU A 202 -16.16 20.84 21.27
N SER A 203 -15.57 21.72 20.47
CA SER A 203 -16.14 22.21 19.20
C SER A 203 -15.94 21.26 18.03
N PHE A 204 -16.40 20.03 18.18
CA PHE A 204 -16.38 19.06 17.10
C PHE A 204 -17.28 19.49 15.94
N PRO A 205 -16.81 19.36 14.69
CA PRO A 205 -17.69 19.52 13.54
C PRO A 205 -18.90 18.58 13.62
N PRO A 206 -20.08 18.99 13.10
CA PRO A 206 -21.30 18.19 13.17
C PRO A 206 -21.13 16.76 12.63
N ILE A 207 -20.23 16.53 11.67
CA ILE A 207 -20.00 15.19 11.11
C ILE A 207 -19.39 14.21 12.11
N VAL A 208 -18.51 14.68 13.01
CA VAL A 208 -17.83 13.83 14.01
C VAL A 208 -18.35 13.99 15.44
N SER A 209 -19.21 14.99 15.73
CA SER A 209 -19.78 15.15 17.07
C SER A 209 -20.49 13.86 17.55
N PRO A 210 -20.22 13.32 18.76
CA PRO A 210 -20.79 12.06 19.22
C PRO A 210 -22.32 12.07 19.29
N THR A 211 -22.88 13.20 19.73
CA THR A 211 -24.33 13.44 19.81
C THR A 211 -24.64 14.69 19.02
N LYS A 212 -25.57 14.59 18.06
CA LYS A 212 -25.87 15.72 17.15
C LYS A 212 -26.83 16.72 17.78
N VAL A 213 -27.77 16.22 18.59
CA VAL A 213 -28.81 17.02 19.21
C VAL A 213 -28.98 16.63 20.68
N LEU A 214 -28.97 17.62 21.57
CA LEU A 214 -29.40 17.46 22.94
C LEU A 214 -30.83 18.02 23.08
N LEU A 215 -31.73 17.21 23.63
CA LEU A 215 -33.11 17.58 23.95
C LEU A 215 -33.20 17.85 25.45
N VAL A 216 -33.35 19.13 25.80
CA VAL A 216 -33.45 19.58 27.20
C VAL A 216 -34.81 20.25 27.40
N PRO A 217 -35.74 19.67 28.16
CA PRO A 217 -36.96 20.36 28.57
C PRO A 217 -36.60 21.46 29.57
N LEU A 218 -37.35 22.58 29.55
CA LEU A 218 -37.06 23.72 30.43
C LEU A 218 -37.28 23.39 31.93
N SER A 219 -38.15 22.43 32.22
CA SER A 219 -38.44 21.94 33.57
C SER A 219 -38.97 20.51 33.50
N THR A 220 -39.15 19.88 34.65
CA THR A 220 -39.71 18.54 34.81
C THR A 220 -41.24 18.49 34.70
N HIS A 221 -41.90 19.59 34.31
CA HIS A 221 -43.36 19.64 34.22
C HIS A 221 -43.89 18.68 33.14
N ASP A 222 -44.94 17.91 33.47
CA ASP A 222 -45.49 16.84 32.63
C ASP A 222 -45.94 17.32 31.24
N SER A 223 -46.27 18.61 31.11
CA SER A 223 -46.63 19.20 29.81
C SER A 223 -45.52 19.09 28.77
N PHE A 224 -44.24 18.95 29.16
CA PHE A 224 -43.12 18.82 28.22
C PHE A 224 -42.93 17.40 27.70
N VAL A 225 -43.39 16.38 28.42
CA VAL A 225 -43.18 14.96 28.08
C VAL A 225 -43.65 14.59 26.67
N PRO A 226 -44.86 15.00 26.21
CA PRO A 226 -45.31 14.70 24.85
C PRO A 226 -44.43 15.35 23.77
N PHE A 227 -43.88 16.53 24.03
CA PHE A 227 -43.04 17.27 23.09
C PHE A 227 -41.68 16.61 22.92
N VAL A 228 -41.03 16.27 24.05
CA VAL A 228 -39.74 15.56 24.06
C VAL A 228 -39.86 14.22 23.33
N LYS A 229 -40.91 13.42 23.65
CA LYS A 229 -41.18 12.15 22.95
C LYS A 229 -41.38 12.35 21.45
N ARG A 230 -42.19 13.33 21.05
CA ARG A 230 -42.45 13.62 19.64
C ARG A 230 -41.19 14.04 18.89
N LEU A 231 -40.35 14.89 19.48
CA LEU A 231 -39.10 15.33 18.87
C LEU A 231 -38.07 14.20 18.80
N GLY A 232 -37.92 13.41 19.86
CA GLY A 232 -37.04 12.23 19.86
C GLY A 232 -37.40 11.24 18.75
N LEU A 233 -38.71 10.98 18.55
CA LEU A 233 -39.18 10.14 17.44
C LEU A 233 -38.87 10.75 16.06
N LYS A 234 -38.97 12.07 15.90
CA LYS A 234 -38.61 12.75 14.64
C LYS A 234 -37.12 12.59 14.33
N PHE A 235 -36.24 12.82 15.29
CA PHE A 235 -34.79 12.65 15.10
C PHE A 235 -34.42 11.20 14.80
N ARG A 236 -35.02 10.25 15.52
CA ARG A 236 -34.82 8.82 15.26
C ARG A 236 -35.23 8.43 13.85
N ARG A 237 -36.40 8.88 13.39
CA ARG A 237 -36.88 8.63 12.02
C ARG A 237 -35.97 9.25 10.95
N ALA A 238 -35.33 10.38 11.27
CA ALA A 238 -34.36 11.03 10.39
C ALA A 238 -32.94 10.44 10.47
N GLY A 239 -32.69 9.42 11.31
CA GLY A 239 -31.35 8.86 11.53
C GLY A 239 -30.39 9.81 12.26
N ILE A 240 -30.90 10.82 12.97
CA ILE A 240 -30.11 11.81 13.69
C ILE A 240 -29.93 11.34 15.15
N SER A 241 -28.67 11.15 15.56
CA SER A 241 -28.33 10.83 16.95
C SER A 241 -28.75 11.99 17.87
N SER A 242 -29.61 11.69 18.84
CA SER A 242 -30.08 12.65 19.84
C SER A 242 -30.08 12.04 21.23
N LYS A 243 -29.87 12.88 22.24
CA LYS A 243 -29.91 12.52 23.66
C LYS A 243 -30.93 13.39 24.38
N VAL A 244 -31.72 12.81 25.28
CA VAL A 244 -32.59 13.56 26.19
C VAL A 244 -31.86 13.74 27.51
N ASP A 245 -31.89 14.95 28.05
CA ASP A 245 -31.52 15.26 29.43
C ASP A 245 -32.77 15.79 30.13
N ASP A 246 -33.38 14.94 30.95
CA ASP A 246 -34.57 15.26 31.75
C ASP A 246 -34.23 15.35 33.25
N SER A 247 -32.97 15.65 33.57
CA SER A 247 -32.53 15.88 34.94
C SER A 247 -33.24 17.10 35.55
N SER A 248 -33.33 17.12 36.89
CA SER A 248 -33.94 18.22 37.64
C SER A 248 -33.02 19.44 37.80
N SER A 249 -31.92 19.49 37.05
CA SER A 249 -30.92 20.56 37.11
C SER A 249 -31.38 21.79 36.30
N SER A 250 -30.78 22.94 36.57
CA SER A 250 -30.97 24.13 35.73
C SER A 250 -30.50 23.88 34.29
N ILE A 251 -31.09 24.59 33.33
CA ILE A 251 -30.76 24.44 31.89
C ILE A 251 -29.31 24.80 31.52
N GLY A 252 -28.64 25.60 32.36
CA GLY A 252 -27.29 26.13 32.10
C GLY A 252 -26.19 25.40 32.84
#